data_AF-A0A4R5HFU3-F1
#
_entry.id   AF-A0A4R5HFU3-F1
#
_cell.length_a   1.000
_cell.length_b   1.000
_cell.length_c   1.000
_cell.angle_alpha   90.00
_cell.angle_beta   90.00
_cell.angle_gamma   90.00
#
_symmetry.space_group_name_H-M   'P 1'
#
loop_
_entity.id
_entity.type
_entity.pdbx_description
1 polymer ?
#
loop_
_entity_poly.entity_id
_entity_poly.type
_entity_poly.pdbx_seq_one_letter_code
_entity_poly.pdbx_strand_id
1 'polypeptide(L)'
;MANRKLTELKNIGLKIAGRLNEVGVFSEEELRIVGSIKAHQLISQKYPDETLPVCYYLYSFEGALSDIHWNDISEKCKKELKSAVQKLKSSS
;
A
#
# COMPACT_ATOMS: atom_id res chain seq x y z
N MET A 1 19.39 5.47 -2.29
CA MET A 1 18.29 5.85 -1.37
C MET A 1 18.54 5.12 -0.05
N ALA A 2 18.19 5.70 1.09
CA ALA A 2 18.27 4.97 2.35
C ALA A 2 17.19 3.88 2.36
N ASN A 3 17.56 2.62 2.64
CA ASN A 3 16.57 1.57 2.83
C ASN A 3 15.97 1.70 4.24
N ARG A 4 14.91 2.50 4.36
CA ARG A 4 14.25 2.78 5.65
C ARG A 4 13.38 1.60 6.09
N LYS A 5 13.17 1.50 7.39
CA LYS A 5 12.12 0.63 7.95
C LYS A 5 10.76 1.16 7.55
N LEU A 6 9.80 0.26 7.38
CA LEU A 6 8.42 0.63 7.02
C LEU A 6 7.80 1.67 7.97
N THR A 7 8.06 1.55 9.26
CA THR A 7 7.54 2.47 10.29
C THR A 7 8.16 3.87 10.25
N GLU A 8 9.24 4.06 9.49
CA GLU A 8 9.88 5.36 9.27
C GLU A 8 9.32 6.07 8.03
N LEU A 9 8.48 5.37 7.24
CA LEU A 9 7.85 5.92 6.05
C LEU A 9 6.60 6.72 6.42
N LYS A 10 6.34 7.79 5.67
CA LYS A 10 5.11 8.57 5.80
C LYS A 10 3.91 7.63 5.65
N ASN A 11 2.88 7.86 6.48
CA ASN A 11 1.60 7.13 6.46
C ASN A 11 1.68 5.65 6.89
N ILE A 12 2.84 5.09 7.22
CA ILE A 12 2.97 3.68 7.61
C ILE A 12 3.24 3.59 9.12
N GLY A 13 2.15 3.42 9.89
CA GLY A 13 2.23 3.07 11.31
C GLY A 13 2.48 1.57 11.55
N LEU A 14 2.72 1.19 12.81
CA LEU A 14 3.00 -0.19 13.24
C LEU A 14 2.01 -1.23 12.67
N LYS A 15 0.71 -0.90 12.67
CA LYS A 15 -0.33 -1.79 12.13
C LYS A 15 -0.14 -2.06 10.63
N ILE A 16 0.11 -1.02 9.84
CA ILE A 16 0.29 -1.13 8.39
C ILE A 16 1.61 -1.85 8.08
N ALA A 17 2.68 -1.54 8.82
CA ALA A 17 3.94 -2.26 8.72
C ALA A 17 3.78 -3.75 9.05
N GLY A 18 3.00 -4.10 10.08
CA GLY A 18 2.68 -5.49 10.42
C GLY A 18 1.99 -6.22 9.27
N ARG A 19 0.98 -5.61 8.64
CA ARG A 19 0.29 -6.19 7.48
C ARG A 19 1.22 -6.38 6.28
N LEU A 20 2.17 -5.47 6.05
CA LEU A 20 3.18 -5.60 4.99
C LEU A 20 4.16 -6.75 5.29
N ASN A 21 4.64 -6.85 6.52
CA ASN A 21 5.54 -7.93 6.95
C ASN A 21 4.88 -9.31 6.77
N GLU A 22 3.59 -9.42 7.08
CA GLU A 22 2.82 -10.65 6.92
C GLU A 22 2.73 -11.15 5.46
N VAL A 23 2.97 -10.27 4.48
CA VAL A 23 3.00 -10.60 3.05
C VAL A 23 4.40 -10.52 2.44
N GLY A 24 5.44 -10.49 3.27
CA GLY A 24 6.84 -10.55 2.83
C GLY A 24 7.44 -9.22 2.40
N VAL A 25 6.87 -8.09 2.80
CA VAL A 25 7.46 -6.75 2.57
C VAL A 25 7.94 -6.20 3.90
N PHE A 26 9.25 -6.02 4.07
CA PHE A 26 9.87 -5.65 5.36
C PHE A 26 10.55 -4.28 5.34
N SER A 27 10.71 -3.68 4.16
CA SER A 27 11.52 -2.47 3.96
C SER A 27 10.98 -1.55 2.87
N GLU A 28 11.48 -0.31 2.82
CA GLU A 28 11.12 0.65 1.77
C GLU A 28 11.48 0.14 0.38
N GLU A 29 12.65 -0.49 0.24
CA GLU A 29 13.12 -1.03 -1.03
C GLU A 29 12.18 -2.12 -1.54
N GLU A 30 11.79 -3.06 -0.69
CA GLU A 30 10.85 -4.12 -1.05
C GLU A 30 9.47 -3.55 -1.37
N LEU A 31 8.99 -2.56 -0.61
CA LEU A 31 7.71 -1.89 -0.91
C LEU A 31 7.77 -1.20 -2.27
N ARG A 32 8.91 -0.63 -2.65
CA ARG A 32 9.14 0.03 -3.94
C ARG A 32 9.19 -0.98 -5.09
N ILE A 33 9.81 -2.14 -4.88
CA ILE A 33 9.85 -3.25 -5.85
C ILE A 33 8.45 -3.82 -6.06
N VAL A 34 7.70 -4.06 -4.99
CA VAL A 34 6.35 -4.63 -5.06
C VAL A 34 5.34 -3.62 -5.60
N GLY A 35 5.43 -2.37 -5.16
CA GLY A 35 4.50 -1.29 -5.51
C GLY A 35 3.21 -1.29 -4.68
N SER A 36 2.58 -0.11 -4.60
CA SER A 36 1.41 0.15 -3.74
C SER A 36 0.22 -0.76 -4.05
N ILE A 37 -0.13 -0.92 -5.33
CA ILE A 37 -1.25 -1.74 -5.79
C ILE A 37 -1.04 -3.21 -5.45
N LYS A 38 0.14 -3.76 -5.73
CA LYS A 38 0.43 -5.18 -5.51
C LYS A 38 0.53 -5.49 -4.02
N ALA A 39 1.14 -4.63 -3.23
CA ALA A 39 1.19 -4.78 -1.77
C ALA A 39 -0.23 -4.85 -1.18
N HIS A 40 -1.11 -3.94 -1.61
CA HIS A 40 -2.53 -3.98 -1.21
C HIS A 40 -3.22 -5.29 -1.63
N GLN A 41 -2.96 -5.77 -2.85
CA GLN A 41 -3.51 -7.04 -3.34
C GLN A 41 -3.05 -8.23 -2.48
N LEU A 42 -1.75 -8.33 -2.18
CA LEU A 42 -1.20 -9.42 -1.37
C LEU A 42 -1.84 -9.46 0.02
N ILE A 43 -2.02 -8.30 0.67
CA ILE A 43 -2.68 -8.23 1.97
C ILE A 43 -4.15 -8.63 1.85
N SER A 44 -4.85 -8.15 0.82
CA SER A 44 -6.26 -8.53 0.58
C SER A 44 -6.42 -10.03 0.31
N GLN A 45 -5.45 -10.69 -0.33
CA GLN A 45 -5.46 -12.13 -0.58
C GLN A 45 -5.18 -12.95 0.68
N LYS A 46 -4.34 -12.43 1.58
CA LYS A 46 -4.08 -13.05 2.88
C LYS A 46 -5.28 -12.96 3.83
N TYR A 47 -6.10 -11.92 3.69
CA TYR A 47 -7.29 -11.67 4.52
C TYR A 47 -8.58 -11.60 3.66
N PRO A 48 -9.02 -12.71 3.05
CA PRO A 48 -10.17 -12.70 2.14
C PRO A 48 -11.49 -12.33 2.83
N ASP A 49 -11.60 -12.61 4.13
CA ASP A 49 -12.79 -12.33 4.94
C ASP A 49 -12.81 -10.88 5.50
N GLU A 50 -11.74 -10.11 5.30
CA GLU A 50 -11.66 -8.72 5.74
C GLU A 50 -11.81 -7.75 4.56
N THR A 51 -12.60 -6.70 4.75
CA THR A 51 -12.56 -5.55 3.83
C THR A 51 -11.38 -4.68 4.17
N LEU A 52 -10.30 -4.78 3.38
CA LEU A 52 -9.13 -3.91 3.49
C LEU A 52 -9.47 -2.51 2.95
N PRO A 53 -9.57 -1.46 3.80
CA PRO A 53 -10.00 -0.14 3.33
C PRO A 53 -8.92 0.50 2.46
N VAL A 54 -9.26 0.75 1.19
CA VAL A 54 -8.35 1.32 0.19
C VAL A 54 -7.69 2.61 0.69
N CYS A 55 -8.46 3.48 1.36
CA CYS A 55 -7.96 4.76 1.86
C CYS A 55 -6.84 4.62 2.90
N TYR A 56 -6.85 3.58 3.72
CA TYR A 56 -5.86 3.39 4.79
C TYR A 56 -4.63 2.62 4.34
N TYR A 57 -4.76 1.74 3.35
CA TYR A 57 -3.64 0.90 2.91
C TYR A 57 -3.06 1.42 1.60
N LEU A 58 -3.85 1.44 0.53
CA LEU A 58 -3.35 1.79 -0.80
C LEU A 58 -2.76 3.19 -0.85
N TYR A 59 -3.44 4.18 -0.26
CA TYR A 59 -2.94 5.55 -0.24
C TYR A 59 -1.75 5.74 0.71
N SER A 60 -1.70 4.97 1.80
CA SER A 60 -0.55 5.01 2.70
C SER A 60 0.70 4.47 2.00
N PHE A 61 0.58 3.40 1.21
CA PHE A 61 1.68 2.87 0.41
C PHE A 61 2.12 3.86 -0.67
N GLU A 62 1.17 4.43 -1.41
CA GLU A 62 1.51 5.41 -2.46
C GLU A 62 2.18 6.66 -1.88
N GLY A 63 1.63 7.20 -0.79
CA GLY A 63 2.19 8.36 -0.10
C GLY A 63 3.57 8.06 0.49
N ALA A 64 3.79 6.86 1.02
CA ALA A 64 5.11 6.41 1.47
C ALA A 64 6.12 6.39 0.31
N LEU A 65 5.76 5.81 -0.84
CA LEU A 65 6.65 5.68 -2.00
C LEU A 65 6.95 7.01 -2.69
N SER A 66 6.00 7.94 -2.63
CA SER A 66 6.09 9.30 -3.18
C SER A 66 6.61 10.33 -2.16
N ASP A 67 6.90 9.91 -0.92
CA ASP A 67 7.27 10.77 0.21
C ASP A 67 6.32 11.96 0.43
N ILE A 68 5.01 11.75 0.32
CA ILE A 68 3.96 12.74 0.62
C ILE A 68 2.94 12.19 1.62
N HIS A 69 2.25 13.09 2.32
CA HIS A 69 1.12 12.67 3.14
C HIS A 69 -0.03 12.20 2.24
N TRP A 70 -0.77 11.16 2.64
CA TRP A 70 -1.81 10.56 1.79
C TRP A 70 -2.92 11.56 1.36
N ASN A 71 -3.16 12.60 2.15
CA ASN A 71 -4.07 13.70 1.82
C ASN A 71 -3.62 14.48 0.58
N ASP A 72 -2.31 14.61 0.37
CA ASP A 72 -1.72 15.41 -0.70
C ASP A 72 -1.66 14.66 -2.04
N ILE A 73 -2.00 13.36 -2.04
CA ILE A 73 -2.16 12.60 -3.28
C ILE A 73 -3.33 13.20 -4.07
N SER A 74 -3.07 13.58 -5.32
CA SER A 74 -4.09 14.17 -6.19
C SER A 74 -5.31 13.25 -6.35
N GLU A 75 -6.49 13.85 -6.48
CA GLU A 75 -7.73 13.11 -6.70
C GLU A 75 -7.71 12.26 -7.98
N LYS A 76 -6.96 12.69 -9.00
CA LYS A 76 -6.73 11.91 -10.22
C LYS A 76 -5.97 10.61 -9.90
N CYS A 77 -4.83 10.71 -9.21
CA CYS A 77 -4.04 9.54 -8.82
C CYS A 77 -4.83 8.59 -7.90
N LYS A 78 -5.55 9.14 -6.90
CA LYS A 78 -6.45 8.36 -6.04
C LYS A 78 -7.49 7.55 -6.84
N LYS A 79 -8.09 8.15 -7.88
CA LYS A 79 -9.03 7.47 -8.78
C LYS A 79 -8.35 6.35 -9.58
N GLU A 80 -7.18 6.62 -10.15
CA GLU A 80 -6.42 5.63 -10.92
C GLU A 80 -6.04 4.40 -10.07
N LEU A 81 -5.53 4.64 -8.85
CA LEU A 81 -5.20 3.59 -7.88
C LEU A 81 -6.43 2.74 -7.52
N LYS A 82 -7.55 3.37 -7.21
CA LYS A 82 -8.83 2.69 -6.92
C LYS A 82 -9.30 1.84 -8.10
N SER A 83 -9.22 2.38 -9.32
CA SER A 83 -9.61 1.64 -10.53
C SER A 83 -8.70 0.45 -10.80
N ALA A 84 -7.39 0.59 -10.57
CA ALA A 84 -6.44 -0.50 -10.74
C ALA A 84 -6.72 -1.67 -9.79
N VAL A 85 -6.98 -1.40 -8.50
CA VAL A 85 -7.33 -2.45 -7.52
C VAL A 85 -8.66 -3.11 -7.86
N GLN A 86 -9.66 -2.36 -8.33
CA GLN A 86 -10.96 -2.93 -8.72
C GLN A 86 -10.83 -3.88 -9.92
N LYS A 87 -10.09 -3.47 -10.97
CA LYS A 87 -9.86 -4.30 -12.15
C LYS A 87 -9.21 -5.64 -11.79
N LEU A 88 -8.23 -5.61 -10.88
CA LEU A 88 -7.56 -6.84 -10.43
C LEU A 88 -8.50 -7.80 -9.69
N LYS A 89 -9.52 -7.30 -8.97
CA LYS A 89 -10.53 -8.14 -8.32
C LYS A 89 -11.53 -8.76 -9.30
N SER A 90 -11.75 -8.13 -10.45
CA SER A 90 -12.71 -8.61 -11.47
C SER A 90 -12.14 -9.71 -12.37
N SER A 91 -10.83 -9.94 -12.31
CA SER A 91 -10.10 -10.89 -13.17
C SER A 91 -9.63 -12.14 -12.42
N SER A 92 -10.14 -12.38 -11.21
CA SER A 92 -9.84 -13.57 -10.38
C SER A 92 -11.09 -14.35 -10.08
#